data_AF-A0A970M164-F1
#
_entry.id   AF-A0A970M164-F1
#
_cell.length_a   1.000
_cell.length_b   1.000
_cell.length_c   1.000
_cell.angle_alpha   90.00
_cell.angle_beta   90.00
_cell.angle_gamma   90.00
#
_symmetry.space_group_name_H-M   'P 1'
#
loop_
_entity.id
_entity.type
_entity.pdbx_description
1 polymer ?
#
loop_
_entity_poly.entity_id
_entity_poly.type
_entity_poly.pdbx_seq_one_letter_code
_entity_poly.pdbx_strand_id
1 'polypeptide(L)'
;DWNHAWGAAPANLIPRKLMGIEPLEPGFKKIRIKPQPGNLKHAEIKHPTIRGAVKASFINRPNESFRLEVDIPVNTTAKVYLPFYSEKQIFHMDDRPISYKREGNFSVIENVGSGKHVFSVSR
;
A
#
# COMPACT_ATOMS: atom_id res chain seq x y z
N ASP A 1 2.52 -33.78 -8.93
CA ASP A 1 3.72 -32.98 -9.25
C ASP A 1 4.24 -32.36 -7.96
N TRP A 2 5.56 -32.42 -7.70
CA TRP A 2 6.21 -31.93 -6.48
C TRP A 2 7.05 -30.67 -6.73
N ASN A 3 7.23 -30.27 -8.00
CA ASN A 3 7.98 -29.07 -8.37
C ASN A 3 7.51 -28.58 -9.75
N HIS A 4 6.60 -27.59 -9.74
CA HIS A 4 6.09 -26.95 -10.95
C HIS A 4 5.97 -25.45 -10.72
N ALA A 5 6.40 -24.65 -11.70
CA ALA A 5 6.40 -23.19 -11.60
C ALA A 5 5.00 -22.61 -11.28
N TRP A 6 3.93 -23.22 -11.80
CA TRP A 6 2.56 -22.76 -11.53
C TRP A 6 2.08 -22.99 -10.09
N GLY A 7 2.80 -23.80 -9.30
CA GLY A 7 2.62 -23.86 -7.84
C GLY A 7 3.06 -22.56 -7.14
N ALA A 8 3.87 -21.72 -7.78
CA ALA A 8 4.37 -20.46 -7.24
C ALA A 8 3.44 -19.25 -7.48
N ALA A 9 2.17 -19.47 -7.84
CA ALA A 9 1.18 -18.39 -7.99
C ALA A 9 1.14 -17.38 -6.82
N PRO A 10 1.33 -17.78 -5.53
CA PRO A 10 1.45 -16.84 -4.42
C PRO A 10 2.54 -15.79 -4.57
N ALA A 11 3.65 -16.09 -5.27
CA ALA A 11 4.74 -15.13 -5.51
C ALA A 11 4.29 -13.91 -6.34
N ASN A 12 3.21 -14.05 -7.12
CA ASN A 12 2.59 -12.93 -7.83
C ASN A 12 1.46 -12.27 -7.01
N LEU A 13 0.69 -13.06 -6.26
CA LEU A 13 -0.43 -12.56 -5.46
C LEU A 13 0.02 -11.74 -4.24
N ILE A 14 1.12 -12.13 -3.59
CA ILE A 14 1.63 -11.41 -2.42
C ILE A 14 1.99 -9.95 -2.77
N PRO A 15 2.85 -9.65 -3.77
CA PRO A 15 3.15 -8.27 -4.11
C PRO A 15 1.94 -7.48 -4.62
N ARG A 16 1.12 -8.09 -5.49
CA ARG A 16 0.07 -7.37 -6.22
C ARG A 16 -1.24 -7.24 -5.45
N LYS A 17 -1.58 -8.21 -4.61
CA LYS A 17 -2.90 -8.28 -3.95
C LYS A 17 -2.83 -8.15 -2.44
N LEU A 18 -1.92 -8.86 -1.77
CA LEU A 18 -1.72 -8.70 -0.32
C LEU A 18 -1.09 -7.34 -0.01
N MET A 19 0.05 -7.03 -0.64
CA MET A 19 0.72 -5.73 -0.50
C MET A 19 0.09 -4.66 -1.38
N GLY A 20 -0.64 -5.07 -2.43
CA GLY A 20 -1.45 -4.18 -3.25
C GLY A 20 -0.67 -3.27 -4.20
N ILE A 21 0.56 -3.64 -4.56
CA ILE A 21 1.45 -2.85 -5.43
C ILE A 21 1.18 -3.23 -6.88
N GLU A 22 0.49 -2.37 -7.62
CA GLU A 22 0.14 -2.61 -9.02
C GLU A 22 0.34 -1.36 -9.88
N PRO A 23 0.81 -1.49 -11.13
CA PRO A 23 0.90 -0.34 -12.03
C PRO A 23 -0.50 0.14 -12.41
N LEU A 24 -0.76 1.44 -12.26
CA LEU A 24 -1.91 2.12 -12.84
C LEU A 24 -1.60 2.68 -14.23
N GLU A 25 -0.33 2.99 -14.48
CA GLU A 25 0.18 3.42 -15.78
C GLU A 25 1.38 2.56 -16.21
N PRO A 26 1.61 2.41 -17.54
CA PRO A 26 2.74 1.65 -18.06
C PRO A 26 4.09 2.04 -17.45
N GLY A 27 4.94 1.03 -17.24
CA GLY A 27 6.26 1.24 -16.66
C GLY A 27 6.24 1.83 -15.25
N PHE A 28 5.18 1.59 -14.47
CA PHE A 28 5.03 2.07 -13.09
C PHE A 28 5.10 3.60 -12.96
N LYS A 29 4.69 4.36 -13.98
CA LYS A 29 4.66 5.83 -13.90
C LYS A 29 3.69 6.33 -12.80
N LYS A 30 2.57 5.64 -12.65
CA LYS A 30 1.65 5.76 -11.51
C LYS A 30 1.41 4.37 -10.91
N ILE A 31 1.46 4.28 -9.59
CA ILE A 31 1.37 3.02 -8.84
C ILE A 31 0.12 3.05 -7.96
N ARG A 32 -0.63 1.96 -7.90
CA ARG A 32 -1.58 1.73 -6.81
C ARG A 32 -0.84 1.04 -5.67
N ILE A 33 -1.01 1.55 -4.45
CA ILE A 33 -0.60 0.88 -3.21
C ILE A 33 -1.86 0.67 -2.38
N LYS A 34 -2.36 -0.57 -2.36
CA LYS A 34 -3.62 -0.94 -1.69
C LYS A 34 -3.49 -2.23 -0.88
N PRO A 35 -2.84 -2.21 0.28
CA PRO A 35 -2.71 -3.40 1.13
C PRO A 35 -4.08 -4.01 1.47
N GLN A 36 -4.15 -5.34 1.48
CA GLN A 36 -5.32 -6.14 1.89
C GLN A 36 -4.92 -7.09 3.03
N PRO A 37 -4.60 -6.58 4.23
CA PRO A 37 -3.91 -7.35 5.25
C PRO A 37 -4.77 -8.46 5.89
N GLY A 38 -6.11 -8.36 5.84
CA GLY A 38 -6.99 -9.24 6.63
C GLY A 38 -6.61 -9.21 8.11
N ASN A 39 -6.27 -10.37 8.66
CA ASN A 39 -5.80 -10.53 10.05
C ASN A 39 -4.26 -10.51 10.20
N LEU A 40 -3.51 -10.34 9.10
CA LEU A 40 -2.06 -10.29 9.14
C LEU A 40 -1.62 -9.04 9.91
N LYS A 41 -0.80 -9.22 10.94
CA LYS A 41 -0.36 -8.14 11.84
C LYS A 41 0.69 -7.22 11.21
N HIS A 42 1.56 -7.79 10.37
CA HIS A 42 2.59 -7.02 9.69
C HIS A 42 3.03 -7.74 8.42
N ALA A 43 3.55 -6.97 7.46
CA ALA A 43 4.27 -7.48 6.31
C ALA A 43 5.23 -6.41 5.80
N GLU A 44 6.28 -6.84 5.12
CA GLU A 44 7.22 -5.97 4.42
C GLU A 44 7.56 -6.58 3.06
N ILE A 45 7.73 -5.72 2.05
CA ILE A 45 8.15 -6.12 0.72
C ILE A 45 9.06 -5.07 0.09
N LYS A 46 10.02 -5.56 -0.72
CA LYS A 46 10.74 -4.78 -1.73
C LYS A 46 10.34 -5.28 -3.11
N HIS A 47 9.49 -4.53 -3.80
CA HIS A 47 8.99 -4.90 -5.14
C HIS A 47 9.80 -4.19 -6.23
N PRO A 48 10.60 -4.92 -7.03
CA PRO A 48 11.39 -4.31 -8.10
C PRO A 48 10.48 -3.81 -9.24
N THR A 49 10.76 -2.61 -9.74
CA THR A 49 10.11 -2.04 -10.94
C THR A 49 11.16 -1.40 -11.85
N ILE A 50 10.77 -1.05 -13.07
CA ILE A 50 11.66 -0.37 -14.03
C ILE A 50 12.13 1.02 -13.55
N ARG A 51 11.40 1.66 -12.63
CA ARG A 51 11.74 2.99 -12.07
C ARG A 51 12.53 2.92 -10.76
N GLY A 52 12.82 1.70 -10.28
CA GLY A 52 13.39 1.45 -8.96
C GLY A 52 12.48 0.59 -8.10
N ALA A 53 12.99 0.13 -6.96
CA ALA A 53 12.21 -0.73 -6.07
C ALA A 53 11.21 0.10 -5.24
N VAL A 54 9.94 -0.30 -5.26
CA VAL A 54 8.95 0.16 -4.29
C VAL A 54 9.16 -0.64 -3.01
N LYS A 55 9.43 0.01 -1.88
CA LYS A 55 9.39 -0.66 -0.58
C LYS A 55 8.08 -0.33 0.10
N ALA A 56 7.46 -1.32 0.73
CA ALA A 56 6.27 -1.11 1.51
C ALA A 56 6.29 -2.02 2.73
N SER A 57 5.93 -1.48 3.88
CA SER A 57 5.69 -2.24 5.10
C SER A 57 4.41 -1.76 5.76
N PHE A 58 3.72 -2.65 6.46
CA PHE A 58 2.59 -2.24 7.29
C PHE A 58 2.60 -2.90 8.65
N ILE A 59 1.97 -2.23 9.61
CA ILE A 59 1.53 -2.76 10.89
C ILE A 59 0.01 -2.59 10.94
N ASN A 60 -0.70 -3.68 11.18
CA ASN A 60 -2.16 -3.77 11.15
C ASN A 60 -2.67 -4.27 12.50
N ARG A 61 -3.48 -3.43 13.16
CA ARG A 61 -4.31 -3.80 14.30
C ARG A 61 -5.77 -3.76 13.84
N PRO A 62 -6.35 -4.91 13.44
CA PRO A 62 -7.68 -4.94 12.84
C PRO A 62 -8.70 -4.16 13.68
N ASN A 63 -9.46 -3.28 13.02
CA ASN A 63 -10.49 -2.42 13.63
C ASN A 63 -10.00 -1.38 14.66
N GLU A 64 -8.69 -1.20 14.83
CA GLU A 64 -8.09 -0.24 15.75
C GLU A 64 -7.20 0.76 14.99
N SER A 65 -6.16 0.27 14.32
CA SER A 65 -5.20 1.11 13.62
C SER A 65 -4.47 0.39 12.49
N PHE A 66 -4.00 1.17 11.52
CA PHE A 66 -3.17 0.70 10.43
C PHE A 66 -2.09 1.73 10.13
N ARG A 67 -0.84 1.28 10.11
CA ARG A 67 0.33 2.08 9.74
C ARG A 67 0.95 1.48 8.49
N LEU A 68 1.20 2.31 7.48
CA LEU A 68 1.82 1.93 6.20
C LEU A 68 3.02 2.83 5.97
N GLU A 69 4.19 2.24 5.74
CA GLU A 69 5.38 2.96 5.31
C GLU A 69 5.70 2.56 3.87
N VAL A 70 5.95 3.54 3.02
CA VAL A 70 6.27 3.32 1.61
C VAL A 70 7.47 4.15 1.18
N ASP A 71 8.31 3.57 0.33
CA ASP A 71 9.42 4.24 -0.36
C ASP A 71 9.12 4.19 -1.85
N ILE A 72 8.64 5.31 -2.40
CA ILE A 72 8.21 5.45 -3.79
C ILE A 72 9.41 5.93 -4.63
N PRO A 73 9.79 5.20 -5.70
CA PRO A 73 10.91 5.61 -6.54
C PRO A 73 10.72 7.00 -7.18
N VAL A 74 11.82 7.66 -7.52
CA VAL A 74 11.79 8.93 -8.26
C VAL A 74 11.06 8.81 -9.60
N ASN A 75 10.57 9.94 -10.14
CA ASN A 75 9.81 10.00 -11.39
C ASN A 75 8.57 9.06 -11.42
N THR A 76 7.97 8.86 -10.26
CA THR A 76 6.80 8.00 -10.03
C THR A 76 5.85 8.68 -9.05
N THR A 77 4.55 8.43 -9.20
CA THR A 77 3.53 8.81 -8.20
C THR A 77 2.73 7.61 -7.75
N ALA A 78 2.08 7.70 -6.59
CA ALA A 78 1.21 6.65 -6.08
C ALA A 78 -0.21 7.14 -5.78
N LYS A 79 -1.18 6.25 -6.01
CA LYS A 79 -2.52 6.29 -5.43
C LYS A 79 -2.54 5.33 -4.24
N VAL A 80 -2.60 5.87 -3.04
CA VAL A 80 -2.49 5.12 -1.79
C VAL A 80 -3.89 4.91 -1.20
N TYR A 81 -4.16 3.66 -0.81
CA TYR A 81 -5.40 3.25 -0.19
C TYR A 81 -5.13 2.77 1.23
N LEU A 82 -5.87 3.31 2.19
CA LEU A 82 -5.78 2.94 3.60
C LEU A 82 -7.16 2.54 4.12
N PRO A 83 -7.25 1.64 5.12
CA PRO A 83 -8.53 1.25 5.68
C PRO A 83 -9.35 2.45 6.16
N PHE A 84 -10.65 2.42 5.89
CA PHE A 84 -11.61 3.37 6.45
C PHE A 84 -12.45 2.67 7.50
N TYR A 85 -12.23 2.99 8.77
CA TYR A 85 -12.87 2.32 9.91
C TYR A 85 -14.12 3.04 10.43
N SER A 86 -14.12 4.38 10.42
CA SER A 86 -15.21 5.26 10.89
C SER A 86 -14.97 6.70 10.42
N GLU A 87 -15.98 7.56 10.51
CA GLU A 87 -15.85 8.99 10.18
C GLU A 87 -15.01 9.79 11.21
N LYS A 88 -14.82 9.23 12.41
CA LYS A 88 -14.06 9.88 13.49
C LYS A 88 -12.58 9.48 13.53
N GLN A 89 -12.12 8.68 12.58
CA GLN A 89 -10.74 8.20 12.56
C GLN A 89 -9.75 9.36 12.32
N ILE A 90 -8.61 9.28 13.00
CA ILE A 90 -7.48 10.18 12.79
C ILE A 90 -6.65 9.63 11.64
N PHE A 91 -6.28 10.51 10.71
CA PHE A 91 -5.54 10.14 9.51
C PHE A 91 -4.36 11.08 9.30
N HIS A 92 -3.15 10.55 9.31
CA HIS A 92 -1.93 11.33 9.08
C HIS A 92 -1.11 10.78 7.92
N MET A 93 -0.45 11.68 7.21
CA MET A 93 0.68 11.42 6.31
C MET A 93 1.86 12.25 6.82
N ASP A 94 2.99 11.58 7.09
CA ASP A 94 4.21 12.21 7.61
C ASP A 94 3.94 13.09 8.85
N ASP A 95 3.17 12.53 9.79
CA ASP A 95 2.72 13.15 11.04
C ASP A 95 1.86 14.41 10.89
N ARG A 96 1.31 14.65 9.70
CA ARG A 96 0.40 15.77 9.41
C ARG A 96 -0.97 15.26 8.96
N PRO A 97 -2.07 15.91 9.36
CA PRO A 97 -3.38 15.61 8.82
C PRO A 97 -3.43 15.92 7.31
N ILE A 98 -4.07 15.05 6.55
CA ILE A 98 -4.22 15.19 5.10
C ILE A 98 -5.65 14.86 4.68
N SER A 99 -6.13 15.50 3.62
CA SER A 99 -7.42 15.19 3.01
C SER A 99 -7.38 13.86 2.27
N TYR A 100 -8.51 13.18 2.23
CA TYR A 100 -8.67 11.92 1.51
C TYR A 100 -10.05 11.86 0.86
N LYS A 101 -10.17 11.08 -0.20
CA LYS A 101 -11.45 10.69 -0.78
C LYS A 101 -11.87 9.33 -0.21
N ARG A 102 -13.13 9.17 0.15
CA ARG A 102 -13.67 7.85 0.52
C ARG A 102 -14.05 7.07 -0.75
N GLU A 103 -13.52 5.85 -0.88
CA GLU A 103 -13.91 4.88 -1.90
C GLU A 103 -14.26 3.55 -1.19
N GLY A 104 -15.55 3.33 -0.92
CA GLY A 104 -16.01 2.15 -0.16
C GLY A 104 -15.44 2.12 1.27
N ASN A 105 -14.66 1.08 1.55
CA ASN A 105 -13.99 0.86 2.84
C ASN A 105 -12.55 1.41 2.87
N PHE A 106 -12.22 2.37 2.00
CA PHE A 106 -10.88 2.95 1.92
C PHE A 106 -10.89 4.49 1.95
N SER A 107 -9.91 5.03 2.66
CA SER A 107 -9.42 6.40 2.52
C SER A 107 -8.38 6.42 1.40
N VAL A 108 -8.54 7.32 0.44
CA VAL A 108 -7.75 7.35 -0.79
C VAL A 108 -7.04 8.68 -0.93
N ILE A 109 -5.71 8.60 -1.13
CA ILE A 109 -4.84 9.74 -1.38
C ILE A 109 -4.29 9.59 -2.78
N GLU A 110 -4.62 10.57 -3.62
CA GLU A 110 -4.16 10.63 -5.00
C GLU A 110 -2.81 11.34 -5.10
N ASN A 111 -2.03 10.96 -6.10
CA ASN A 111 -0.81 11.66 -6.53
C ASN A 111 0.23 11.87 -5.41
N VAL A 112 0.38 10.89 -4.51
CA VAL A 112 1.50 10.85 -3.56
C VAL A 112 2.80 10.82 -4.36
N GLY A 113 3.72 11.74 -4.05
CA GLY A 113 4.99 11.90 -4.76
C GLY A 113 5.97 10.77 -4.50
N SER A 114 7.16 10.89 -5.09
CA SER A 114 8.29 10.03 -4.78
C SER A 114 8.88 10.35 -3.41
N GLY A 115 9.52 9.37 -2.79
CA GLY A 115 10.17 9.49 -1.49
C GLY A 115 9.58 8.54 -0.46
N LYS A 116 10.04 8.71 0.78
CA LYS A 116 9.55 7.95 1.93
C LYS A 116 8.35 8.65 2.52
N HIS A 117 7.28 7.91 2.70
CA HIS A 117 6.05 8.39 3.31
C HIS A 117 5.55 7.41 4.35
N VAL A 118 5.05 7.97 5.45
CA VAL A 118 4.41 7.22 6.53
C VAL A 118 2.96 7.63 6.57
N PHE A 119 2.08 6.65 6.48
CA PHE A 119 0.65 6.82 6.67
C PHE A 119 0.20 6.13 7.94
N SER A 120 -0.65 6.79 8.71
CA SER A 120 -1.31 6.18 9.86
C SER A 120 -2.80 6.51 9.86
N VAL A 121 -3.58 5.50 10.17
CA VAL A 121 -5.01 5.62 10.48
C VAL A 121 -5.27 4.95 11.82
N SER A 122 -5.99 5.63 12.70
CA SER A 122 -6.45 5.09 13.99
C SER A 122 -7.89 5.52 14.24
N ARG A 123 -8.70 4.61 14.78
CA ARG A 123 -10.06 4.94 15.23
C ARG A 123 -10.07 5.97 16.36
#